data_AF-A0AAW6SLD8-F1
#
_entry.id   AF-A0AAW6SLD8-F1
#
_cell.length_a   1.000
_cell.length_b   1.000
_cell.length_c   1.000
_cell.angle_alpha   90.00
_cell.angle_beta   90.00
_cell.angle_gamma   90.00
#
_symmetry.space_group_name_H-M   'P 1'
#
loop_
_entity.id
_entity.type
_entity.pdbx_description
1 polymer ?
#
loop_
_entity_poly.entity_id
_entity_poly.type
_entity_poly.pdbx_seq_one_letter_code
_entity_poly.pdbx_strand_id
1 'polypeptide(L)'
;MSRGFSYSLSRLLVAGMMALLMGLMSSEMVSAGERERKIERCQFIKDKIEYYTDRRRGGGSSGQMRSWQSQRNDYKQRYRDENCTRVRTALK
;
A
#
# COMPACT_ATOMS: atom_id res chain seq x y z
N MET A 1 -38.57 -32.27 -34.77
CA MET A 1 -37.47 -31.27 -34.83
C MET A 1 -37.60 -30.31 -33.66
N SER A 2 -36.95 -30.56 -32.50
CA SER A 2 -37.07 -29.63 -31.34
C SER A 2 -35.87 -29.58 -30.38
N ARG A 3 -34.74 -30.23 -30.68
CA ARG A 3 -33.59 -30.32 -29.76
C ARG A 3 -32.54 -29.21 -29.91
N GLY A 4 -32.64 -28.34 -30.93
CA GLY A 4 -31.63 -27.32 -31.21
C GLY A 4 -31.75 -26.03 -30.41
N PHE A 5 -32.91 -25.73 -29.82
CA PHE A 5 -33.18 -24.44 -29.19
C PHE A 5 -32.67 -24.34 -27.74
N SER A 6 -32.63 -25.47 -27.02
CA SER A 6 -32.24 -25.51 -25.59
C SER A 6 -30.73 -25.35 -25.35
N TYR A 7 -29.88 -25.75 -26.30
CA TYR A 7 -28.42 -25.67 -26.14
C TYR A 7 -27.88 -24.24 -26.31
N SER A 8 -28.52 -23.41 -27.14
CA SER A 8 -28.08 -22.03 -27.40
C SER A 8 -28.34 -21.10 -26.22
N LEU A 9 -29.48 -21.27 -25.52
CA LEU A 9 -29.79 -20.53 -24.30
C LEU A 9 -28.82 -20.87 -23.16
N SER A 10 -28.47 -22.15 -23.04
CA SER A 10 -27.52 -22.64 -22.04
C SER A 10 -26.11 -22.08 -22.25
N ARG A 11 -25.66 -21.96 -23.51
CA ARG A 11 -24.34 -21.38 -23.84
C ARG A 11 -24.24 -19.88 -23.55
N LEU A 12 -25.31 -19.13 -23.78
CA LEU A 12 -25.35 -17.69 -23.47
C LEU A 12 -25.35 -17.43 -21.95
N LEU A 13 -26.08 -18.25 -21.18
CA LEU A 13 -26.06 -18.18 -19.72
C LEU A 13 -24.69 -18.52 -19.13
N VAL A 14 -24.03 -19.57 -19.64
CA VAL A 14 -22.68 -19.95 -19.19
C VAL A 14 -21.64 -18.88 -19.55
N ALA A 15 -21.72 -18.29 -20.74
CA ALA A 15 -20.84 -17.19 -21.14
C ALA A 15 -21.03 -15.94 -20.27
N GLY A 16 -22.28 -15.59 -19.93
CA GLY A 16 -22.59 -14.48 -19.03
C GLY A 16 -22.06 -14.69 -17.61
N MET A 17 -22.21 -15.90 -17.06
CA MET A 17 -21.66 -16.26 -15.75
C MET A 17 -20.12 -16.21 -15.71
N MET A 18 -19.45 -16.69 -16.75
CA MET A 18 -17.99 -16.66 -16.83
C MET A 18 -17.43 -15.23 -16.93
N ALA A 19 -18.12 -14.33 -17.64
CA ALA A 19 -17.76 -12.91 -17.68
C ALA A 19 -17.94 -12.23 -16.32
N LEU A 20 -18.98 -12.58 -15.56
CA LEU A 20 -19.20 -12.06 -14.22
C LEU A 20 -18.10 -12.52 -13.25
N LEU A 21 -17.71 -13.80 -13.32
CA LEU A 21 -16.65 -14.37 -12.48
C LEU A 21 -15.26 -13.76 -12.76
N MET A 22 -14.94 -13.43 -14.02
CA MET A 22 -13.69 -12.72 -14.34
C MET A 22 -13.67 -11.26 -13.86
N GLY A 23 -14.83 -10.59 -13.84
CA GLY A 23 -14.95 -9.22 -13.33
C GLY A 23 -14.63 -9.12 -11.83
N LEU A 24 -15.08 -10.09 -11.03
CA LEU A 24 -14.85 -10.13 -9.58
C LEU A 24 -13.38 -10.31 -9.19
N MET A 25 -12.60 -11.07 -9.97
CA MET A 25 -11.17 -11.29 -9.71
C MET A 25 -10.29 -10.05 -9.94
N SER A 26 -10.84 -8.99 -10.57
CA SER A 26 -10.07 -7.78 -10.87
C SER A 26 -9.99 -6.77 -9.74
N SER A 27 -10.92 -6.82 -8.78
CA SER A 27 -10.94 -5.87 -7.67
C SER A 27 -9.92 -6.16 -6.58
N GLU A 28 -9.53 -7.43 -6.39
CA GLU A 28 -8.61 -7.81 -5.30
C GLU A 28 -7.15 -7.43 -5.62
N MET A 29 -6.75 -7.55 -6.89
CA MET A 29 -5.38 -7.27 -7.31
C MET A 29 -4.99 -5.78 -7.21
N VAL A 30 -5.94 -4.87 -7.39
CA VAL A 30 -5.69 -3.41 -7.23
C VAL A 30 -5.44 -3.07 -5.76
N SER A 31 -6.22 -3.66 -4.84
CA SER A 31 -6.11 -3.41 -3.40
C SER A 31 -4.77 -3.89 -2.81
N ALA A 32 -4.29 -5.06 -3.25
CA ALA A 32 -3.00 -5.59 -2.83
C ALA A 32 -1.84 -4.67 -3.24
N GLY A 33 -1.85 -4.16 -4.48
CA GLY A 33 -0.82 -3.26 -4.99
C GLY A 33 -0.77 -1.90 -4.27
N GLU A 34 -1.93 -1.35 -3.90
CA GLU A 34 -1.99 -0.10 -3.12
C GLU A 34 -1.44 -0.26 -1.70
N ARG A 35 -1.72 -1.41 -1.07
CA ARG A 35 -1.20 -1.74 0.26
C ARG A 35 0.31 -1.83 0.24
N GLU A 36 0.90 -2.51 -0.74
CA GLU A 36 2.35 -2.65 -0.86
C GLU A 36 3.04 -1.30 -1.05
N ARG A 37 2.54 -0.46 -1.97
CA ARG A 37 3.06 0.91 -2.16
C ARG A 37 2.97 1.75 -0.89
N LYS A 38 1.94 1.54 -0.07
CA LYS A 38 1.79 2.23 1.21
C LYS A 38 2.84 1.75 2.21
N ILE A 39 3.11 0.44 2.27
CA ILE A 39 4.16 -0.14 3.11
C ILE A 39 5.51 0.47 2.73
N GLU A 40 5.85 0.51 1.43
CA GLU A 40 7.11 1.09 0.94
C GLU A 40 7.28 2.57 1.34
N ARG A 41 6.25 3.40 1.13
CA ARG A 41 6.29 4.81 1.56
C ARG A 41 6.49 4.96 3.06
N CYS A 42 5.75 4.18 3.85
CA CYS A 42 5.85 4.23 5.30
C CYS A 42 7.19 3.70 5.82
N GLN A 43 7.77 2.70 5.16
CA GLN A 43 9.10 2.20 5.46
C GLN A 43 10.14 3.30 5.22
N PHE A 44 10.11 3.95 4.05
CA PHE A 44 11.02 5.06 3.76
C PHE A 44 10.95 6.18 4.81
N ILE A 45 9.73 6.56 5.23
CA ILE A 45 9.56 7.59 6.26
C ILE A 45 10.14 7.11 7.60
N LYS A 46 9.88 5.86 8.00
CA LYS A 46 10.45 5.25 9.22
C LYS A 46 11.98 5.28 9.19
N ASP A 47 12.58 4.85 8.08
CA ASP A 47 14.04 4.81 7.91
C ASP A 47 14.66 6.20 8.02
N LYS A 48 14.00 7.24 7.50
CA LYS A 48 14.46 8.63 7.67
C LYS A 48 14.37 9.11 9.11
N ILE A 49 13.30 8.75 9.83
CA ILE A 49 13.18 9.08 11.27
C ILE A 49 14.32 8.41 12.06
N GLU A 50 14.63 7.15 11.76
CA GLU A 50 15.73 6.40 12.39
C GLU A 50 17.08 7.02 12.05
N TYR A 51 17.34 7.29 10.77
CA TYR A 51 18.54 7.97 10.32
C TYR A 51 18.82 9.25 11.11
N TYR A 52 17.87 10.19 11.21
CA TYR A 52 18.11 11.43 11.97
C TYR A 52 18.13 11.21 13.49
N THR A 53 17.50 10.15 13.99
CA THR A 53 17.63 9.75 15.39
C THR A 53 19.05 9.31 15.69
N ASP A 54 19.63 8.47 14.83
CA ASP A 54 20.98 7.94 15.00
C ASP A 54 22.05 9.00 14.78
N ARG A 55 21.86 9.92 13.80
CA ARG A 55 22.72 11.10 13.66
C ARG A 55 22.77 11.93 14.94
N ARG A 56 21.63 12.15 15.59
CA ARG A 56 21.57 12.87 16.88
C ARG A 56 22.25 12.11 18.01
N ARG A 57 22.10 10.78 18.06
CA ARG A 57 22.76 9.94 19.07
C ARG A 57 24.27 9.90 18.88
N GLY A 58 24.74 9.93 17.63
CA GLY A 58 26.17 10.01 17.30
C GLY A 58 26.82 11.36 17.62
N GLY A 59 26.01 12.37 17.98
CA GLY A 59 26.51 13.71 18.28
C GLY A 59 26.90 14.51 17.03
N GLY A 60 27.07 15.81 17.23
CA GLY A 60 27.41 16.76 16.18
C GLY A 60 27.42 18.18 16.74
N SER A 61 27.71 19.15 15.88
CA SER A 61 27.61 20.56 16.28
C SER A 61 26.18 20.92 16.67
N SER A 62 26.01 21.95 17.49
CA SER A 62 24.69 22.42 17.89
C SER A 62 23.79 22.79 16.69
N GLY A 63 24.39 23.30 15.60
CA GLY A 63 23.69 23.54 14.34
C GLY A 63 23.21 22.25 13.66
N GLN A 64 24.06 21.23 13.58
CA GLN A 64 23.71 19.92 13.03
C GLN A 64 22.60 19.26 13.86
N MET A 65 22.71 19.31 15.19
CA MET A 65 21.72 18.75 16.11
C MET A 65 20.34 19.36 15.93
N ARG A 66 20.26 20.69 15.75
CA ARG A 66 19.01 21.40 15.45
C ARG A 66 18.45 21.02 14.09
N SER A 67 19.29 20.96 13.06
CA SER A 67 18.85 20.56 11.71
C SER A 67 18.28 19.14 11.69
N TRP A 68 18.96 18.17 12.30
CA TRP A 68 18.46 16.79 12.39
C TRP A 68 17.19 16.69 13.23
N GLN A 69 17.01 17.52 14.25
CA GLN A 69 15.76 17.60 14.99
C GLN A 69 14.59 18.00 14.10
N SER A 70 14.79 19.08 13.34
CA SER A 70 13.77 19.60 12.42
C SER A 70 13.39 18.53 11.40
N GLN A 71 14.39 17.97 10.70
CA GLN A 71 14.14 16.95 9.69
C GLN A 71 13.43 15.73 10.28
N ARG A 72 13.85 15.25 11.46
CA ARG A 72 13.17 14.15 12.16
C ARG A 72 11.71 14.49 12.48
N ASN A 73 11.43 15.71 12.91
CA ASN A 73 10.07 16.16 13.21
C ASN A 73 9.21 16.20 11.94
N ASP A 74 9.76 16.66 10.83
CA ASP A 74 9.07 16.69 9.54
C ASP A 74 8.69 15.28 9.08
N TYR A 75 9.62 14.31 9.16
CA TYR A 75 9.31 12.92 8.83
C TYR A 75 8.33 12.28 9.81
N LYS A 76 8.38 12.64 11.11
CA LYS A 76 7.36 12.22 12.07
C LYS A 76 5.97 12.75 11.74
N GLN A 77 5.89 13.99 11.24
CA GLN A 77 4.62 14.55 10.80
C GLN A 77 4.12 13.79 9.57
N ARG A 78 4.95 13.60 8.54
CA ARG A 78 4.61 12.79 7.35
C ARG A 78 4.16 11.37 7.70
N TYR A 79 4.79 10.73 8.69
CA TYR A 79 4.39 9.41 9.16
C TYR A 79 2.93 9.39 9.67
N ARG A 80 2.50 10.47 10.33
CA ARG A 80 1.12 10.66 10.79
C ARG A 80 0.20 10.98 9.62
N ASP A 81 0.61 11.88 8.74
CA ASP A 81 -0.18 12.32 7.57
C ASP A 81 -0.49 11.15 6.63
N GLU A 82 0.49 10.27 6.38
CA GLU A 82 0.33 9.04 5.59
C GLU A 82 -0.42 7.92 6.35
N ASN A 83 -0.73 8.14 7.63
CA ASN A 83 -1.40 7.19 8.51
C ASN A 83 -0.67 5.84 8.55
N CYS A 84 0.65 5.89 8.71
CA CYS A 84 1.54 4.72 8.67
C CYS A 84 1.32 3.77 9.86
N THR A 85 0.64 4.22 10.91
CA THR A 85 0.18 3.36 12.01
C THR A 85 -0.68 2.19 11.52
N ARG A 86 -1.44 2.37 10.43
CA ARG A 86 -2.29 1.32 9.84
C ARG A 86 -1.50 0.16 9.24
N VAL A 87 -0.26 0.39 8.85
CA VAL A 87 0.61 -0.64 8.23
C VAL A 87 1.79 -0.99 9.13
N ARG A 88 1.83 -0.53 10.39
CA ARG A 88 3.02 -0.65 11.26
C ARG A 88 3.49 -2.09 11.44
N THR A 89 2.57 -3.06 11.40
CA THR A 89 2.88 -4.49 11.58
C THR A 89 3.63 -5.09 10.40
N ALA A 90 3.62 -4.42 9.25
CA ALA A 90 4.34 -4.83 8.05
C ALA A 90 5.65 -4.03 7.86
N LEU A 91 5.93 -3.04 8.70
CA LEU A 91 7.18 -2.29 8.66
C LEU A 91 8.29 -3.09 9.34
N LYS A 92 9.49 -3.03 8.77
CA LYS A 92 10.71 -3.63 9.32
C LYS A 92 11.43 -2.61 10.18
#